data_AF-A0A1M6DNX3-F1
#
_entry.id   AF-A0A1M6DNX3-F1
#
_cell.length_a   1.000
_cell.length_b   1.000
_cell.length_c   1.000
_cell.angle_alpha   90.00
_cell.angle_beta   90.00
_cell.angle_gamma   90.00
#
_symmetry.space_group_name_H-M   'P 1'
#
loop_
_entity.id
_entity.type
_entity.pdbx_description
1 polymer ?
#
loop_
_entity_poly.entity_id
_entity_poly.type
_entity_poly.pdbx_seq_one_letter_code
_entity_poly.pdbx_strand_id
1 'polypeptide(L)'
;MDFSTFIFDQALILIPALYVLGTILKEWDQIKDNWIPAILLIFGVAGALAMMGVTPRSTPEEIVQAVVQGVLVTGAAVYTNQLIKQHQKTIPDDGKDENAGA
;
A
#
# COMPACT_ATOMS: atom_id res chain seq x y z
N MET A 1 12.54 22.40 -6.38
CA MET A 1 11.65 21.83 -5.36
C MET A 1 12.32 20.57 -4.87
N ASP A 2 12.63 20.49 -3.57
CA ASP A 2 13.40 19.39 -3.00
C ASP A 2 12.51 18.20 -2.69
N PHE A 3 12.95 17.00 -3.07
CA PHE A 3 12.21 15.75 -2.88
C PHE A 3 11.94 15.44 -1.39
N SER A 4 12.77 15.98 -0.50
CA SER A 4 12.62 15.91 0.95
C SER A 4 11.37 16.63 1.46
N THR A 5 10.79 17.56 0.70
CA THR A 5 9.50 18.19 1.04
C THR A 5 8.30 17.32 0.65
N PHE A 6 8.49 16.32 -0.22
CA PHE A 6 7.39 15.46 -0.69
C PHE A 6 7.05 14.35 0.30
N ILE A 7 7.95 14.02 1.23
CA ILE A 7 7.72 13.07 2.32
C ILE A 7 7.84 13.82 3.65
N PHE A 8 6.70 14.21 4.25
CA PHE A 8 6.68 14.73 5.61
C PHE A 8 7.20 13.65 6.59
N ASP A 9 8.02 14.01 7.57
CA ASP A 9 8.52 13.09 8.61
C ASP A 9 7.39 12.31 9.30
N GLN A 10 6.21 12.94 9.46
CA GLN A 10 5.01 12.31 10.00
C GLN A 10 4.50 11.15 9.13
N ALA A 11 4.66 11.23 7.81
CA ALA A 11 4.24 10.22 6.87
C ALA A 11 5.06 8.91 7.00
N LEU A 12 6.31 9.00 7.47
CA LEU A 12 7.15 7.84 7.74
C LEU A 12 6.65 7.01 8.93
N ILE A 13 6.02 7.63 9.93
CA ILE A 13 5.39 6.93 11.07
C ILE A 13 4.15 6.14 10.62
N LEU A 14 3.47 6.57 9.56
CA LEU A 14 2.30 5.88 9.03
C LEU A 14 2.66 4.54 8.35
N ILE A 15 3.89 4.39 7.83
CA ILE A 15 4.38 3.16 7.21
C ILE A 15 4.31 1.95 8.16
N PRO A 16 4.97 1.96 9.35
CA PRO A 16 4.90 0.83 10.27
C PRO A 16 3.48 0.60 10.82
N ALA A 17 2.68 1.66 10.99
CA ALA A 17 1.29 1.53 11.41
C ALA A 17 0.44 0.78 10.37
N LEU A 18 0.57 1.13 9.08
CA LEU A 18 -0.11 0.46 7.97
C LEU A 18 0.37 -0.98 7.79
N TYR A 19 1.65 -1.25 8.05
CA TYR A 19 2.18 -2.62 8.01
C TYR A 19 1.51 -3.52 9.06
N VAL A 20 1.43 -3.06 10.32
CA VAL A 20 0.75 -3.79 11.40
C VAL A 20 -0.73 -4.00 11.08
N LEU A 21 -1.42 -2.95 10.62
CA LEU A 21 -2.82 -3.05 10.15
C LEU A 21 -2.95 -4.09 9.03
N GLY A 22 -2.02 -4.11 8.08
CA GLY A 22 -2.02 -5.07 6.98
C GLY A 22 -1.81 -6.50 7.43
N THR A 23 -0.94 -6.72 8.43
CA THR A 23 -0.76 -8.06 9.02
C THR A 23 -2.02 -8.54 9.73
N ILE A 24 -2.70 -7.67 10.49
CA ILE A 24 -3.97 -8.00 11.17
C ILE A 24 -5.05 -8.36 10.14
N LEU A 25 -5.18 -7.57 9.07
CA LEU A 25 -6.16 -7.83 8.01
C LEU A 25 -5.86 -9.13 7.25
N LYS A 26 -4.60 -9.54 7.18
CA LYS A 26 -4.18 -10.80 6.53
C LYS A 26 -4.49 -12.03 7.38
N GLU A 27 -4.55 -11.89 8.70
CA GLU A 27 -4.98 -12.97 9.62
C GLU A 27 -6.50 -13.21 9.55
N TRP A 28 -7.27 -12.28 9.00
CA TRP A 28 -8.69 -12.48 8.74
C TRP A 28 -8.92 -13.35 7.49
N ASP A 29 -9.25 -14.61 7.75
CA ASP A 29 -9.51 -15.66 6.74
C ASP A 29 -10.64 -15.32 5.74
N GLN A 30 -11.48 -14.33 6.04
CA GLN A 30 -12.56 -13.88 5.15
C GLN A 30 -12.14 -12.79 4.15
N ILE A 31 -10.98 -12.15 4.33
CA ILE A 31 -10.51 -11.11 3.42
C ILE A 31 -9.54 -11.71 2.42
N LYS A 32 -9.93 -11.73 1.15
CA LYS A 32 -9.03 -12.11 0.06
C LYS A 32 -7.86 -11.12 -0.01
N ASP A 33 -6.65 -11.65 -0.14
CA ASP A 33 -5.37 -10.90 -0.22
C ASP A 33 -5.38 -9.67 -1.15
N ASN A 34 -6.21 -9.68 -2.20
CA ASN A 34 -6.31 -8.58 -3.16
C ASN A 34 -7.06 -7.36 -2.60
N TRP A 35 -7.84 -7.51 -1.53
CA TRP A 35 -8.60 -6.44 -0.89
C TRP A 35 -7.83 -5.75 0.24
N ILE A 36 -6.87 -6.45 0.86
CA ILE A 36 -6.00 -5.89 1.90
C ILE A 36 -5.39 -4.54 1.45
N PRO A 37 -4.84 -4.41 0.22
CA PRO A 37 -4.22 -3.18 -0.25
C PRO A 37 -5.22 -2.04 -0.46
N ALA A 38 -6.44 -2.36 -0.91
CA ALA A 38 -7.50 -1.36 -1.07
C ALA A 38 -7.97 -0.81 0.29
N ILE A 39 -8.12 -1.70 1.29
CA ILE A 39 -8.49 -1.31 2.65
C ILE A 39 -7.38 -0.43 3.25
N LEU A 40 -6.12 -0.86 3.14
CA LEU A 40 -4.98 -0.09 3.65
C LEU A 40 -4.81 1.26 2.96
N LEU A 41 -5.17 1.38 1.68
CA LEU A 41 -5.17 2.66 0.97
C LEU A 41 -6.14 3.66 1.58
N ILE A 42 -7.34 3.22 1.93
CA ILE A 42 -8.33 4.07 2.61
C ILE A 42 -7.78 4.54 3.95
N PHE A 43 -7.22 3.61 4.74
CA PHE A 43 -6.62 3.96 6.03
C PHE A 43 -5.40 4.87 5.91
N GLY A 44 -4.55 4.65 4.90
CA GLY A 44 -3.36 5.47 4.68
C GLY A 44 -3.70 6.89 4.21
N VAL A 45 -4.68 7.04 3.32
CA VAL A 45 -5.19 8.36 2.93
C VAL A 45 -5.87 9.06 4.10
N ALA A 46 -6.75 8.38 4.84
CA ALA A 46 -7.41 8.95 6.01
C ALA A 46 -6.40 9.33 7.11
N GLY A 47 -5.39 8.49 7.33
CA GLY A 47 -4.29 8.76 8.26
C GLY A 47 -3.48 9.99 7.84
N ALA A 48 -3.10 10.08 6.56
CA ALA A 48 -2.38 11.25 6.06
C ALA A 48 -3.19 12.54 6.18
N LEU A 49 -4.49 12.51 5.84
CA LEU A 49 -5.40 13.65 6.04
C LEU A 49 -5.47 14.08 7.51
N ALA A 50 -5.58 13.12 8.43
CA ALA A 50 -5.62 13.38 9.87
C ALA A 50 -4.29 13.95 10.40
N MET A 51 -3.15 13.39 9.97
CA MET A 51 -1.82 13.84 10.39
C MET A 51 -1.45 15.23 9.85
N MET A 52 -1.87 15.54 8.63
CA MET A 52 -1.69 16.87 8.04
C MET A 52 -2.71 17.90 8.55
N GLY A 53 -3.62 17.49 9.44
CA GLY A 53 -4.57 18.41 10.08
C GLY A 53 -5.60 18.98 9.10
N VAL A 54 -6.01 18.21 8.10
CA VAL A 54 -7.00 18.66 7.12
C VAL A 54 -8.33 18.94 7.82
N THR A 55 -8.83 20.16 7.66
CA THR A 55 -10.12 20.62 8.19
C THR A 55 -11.02 21.13 7.06
N PRO A 56 -12.32 21.38 7.30
CA PRO A 56 -13.20 21.99 6.28
C PRO A 56 -12.77 23.39 5.81
N ARG A 57 -11.78 24.02 6.47
CA ARG A 57 -11.18 25.30 6.08
C ARG A 57 -9.84 25.15 5.36
N SER A 58 -9.32 23.94 5.22
CA SER A 58 -8.06 23.67 4.54
C SER A 58 -8.14 24.03 3.06
N THR A 59 -6.99 24.40 2.49
CA THR A 59 -6.92 24.75 1.08
C THR A 59 -7.01 23.49 0.21
N PRO A 60 -7.54 23.58 -1.03
CA PRO A 60 -7.57 22.43 -1.94
C PRO A 60 -6.18 21.81 -2.18
N GLU A 61 -5.13 22.64 -2.17
CA GLU A 61 -3.74 22.19 -2.38
C GLU A 61 -3.24 21.31 -1.23
N GLU A 62 -3.55 21.65 0.03
CA GLU A 62 -3.22 20.84 1.21
C GLU A 62 -3.91 19.47 1.16
N ILE A 63 -5.19 19.44 0.74
CA ILE A 63 -5.96 18.20 0.63
C ILE A 63 -5.34 17.29 -0.43
N VAL A 64 -5.00 17.85 -1.60
CA VAL A 64 -4.38 17.08 -2.69
C VAL A 64 -3.02 16.53 -2.24
N GLN A 65 -2.20 17.33 -1.56
CA GLN A 65 -0.92 16.88 -1.03
C GLN A 65 -1.10 15.73 -0.03
N ALA A 66 -2.02 15.85 0.92
CA ALA A 66 -2.30 14.82 1.91
C ALA A 66 -2.82 13.51 1.30
N VAL A 67 -3.67 13.59 0.28
CA VAL A 67 -4.14 12.41 -0.45
C VAL A 67 -2.98 11.73 -1.18
N VAL A 68 -2.18 12.49 -1.94
CA VAL A 68 -1.01 11.96 -2.66
C VAL A 68 -0.01 11.34 -1.69
N GLN A 69 0.24 12.00 -0.56
CA GLN A 69 1.08 11.50 0.54
C GLN A 69 0.58 10.15 1.05
N GLY A 70 -0.72 10.05 1.37
CA GLY A 70 -1.34 8.82 1.84
C GLY A 70 -1.25 7.68 0.83
N VAL A 71 -1.43 7.96 -0.47
CA VAL A 71 -1.26 6.97 -1.54
C VAL A 71 0.18 6.50 -1.64
N LEU A 72 1.16 7.41 -1.66
CA LEU A 72 2.58 7.08 -1.77
C LEU A 72 3.07 6.25 -0.56
N VAL A 73 2.68 6.65 0.65
CA VAL A 73 3.01 5.96 1.90
C VAL A 73 2.40 4.56 1.92
N THR A 74 1.13 4.43 1.55
CA THR A 74 0.46 3.12 1.46
C THR A 74 1.15 2.25 0.42
N GLY A 75 1.43 2.79 -0.77
CA GLY A 75 2.15 2.10 -1.83
C GLY A 75 3.48 1.54 -1.34
N ALA A 76 4.27 2.36 -0.66
CA ALA A 76 5.54 1.95 -0.08
C ALA A 76 5.38 0.87 1.01
N ALA A 77 4.34 0.96 1.84
CA ALA A 77 4.12 0.06 2.97
C ALA A 77 3.57 -1.32 2.56
N VAL A 78 2.70 -1.40 1.54
CA VAL A 78 1.84 -2.59 1.33
C VAL A 78 1.90 -3.19 -0.07
N TYR A 79 2.24 -2.42 -1.11
CA TYR A 79 2.23 -2.92 -2.49
C TYR A 79 3.41 -3.83 -2.84
N THR A 80 4.47 -3.82 -2.04
CA THR A 80 5.62 -4.74 -2.16
C THR A 80 5.16 -6.20 -2.20
N ASN A 81 4.17 -6.57 -1.38
CA ASN A 81 3.64 -7.94 -1.32
C ASN A 81 2.85 -8.34 -2.59
N GLN A 82 2.14 -7.41 -3.23
CA GLN A 82 1.43 -7.69 -4.49
C GLN A 82 2.38 -7.74 -5.68
N LEU A 83 3.38 -6.86 -5.73
CA LEU A 83 4.41 -6.87 -6.77
C LEU A 83 5.16 -8.21 -6.78
N ILE A 84 5.61 -8.69 -5.61
CA ILE A 84 6.29 -10.00 -5.50
C ILE A 84 5.39 -11.14 -5.97
N LYS A 85 4.12 -11.18 -5.53
CA LYS A 85 3.16 -12.22 -5.94
C LYS A 85 2.80 -12.18 -7.43
N GLN A 86 2.73 -10.99 -8.04
CA GLN A 86 2.52 -10.86 -9.49
C GLN A 86 3.73 -11.35 -10.27
N HIS A 87 4.96 -10.99 -9.87
CA HIS A 87 6.18 -11.42 -10.55
C HIS A 87 6.42 -12.93 -10.47
N GLN A 88 6.02 -13.59 -9.38
CA GLN A 88 6.11 -15.05 -9.25
C GLN A 88 5.11 -15.81 -10.13
N LYS A 89 3.99 -15.19 -10.53
CA LYS A 89 2.98 -15.84 -11.37
C LYS A 89 3.28 -15.76 -12.87
N THR A 90 4.19 -14.88 -13.27
CA THR A 90 4.56 -14.64 -14.68
C THR A 90 5.78 -15.45 -15.11
N ILE A 91 6.51 -16.11 -14.20
CA ILE A 91 7.47 -17.14 -14.60
C ILE A 91 6.67 -18.43 -14.85
N PRO A 92 6.56 -18.89 -16.11
CA PRO A 92 6.02 -20.21 -16.38
C PRO A 92 6.95 -21.23 -15.72
N ASP A 93 6.38 -22.11 -14.90
CA ASP A 93 7.02 -23.36 -14.50
C ASP A 93 7.11 -24.26 -15.74
N ASP A 94 8.07 -23.99 -16.62
CA ASP A 94 8.35 -24.76 -17.84
C ASP A 94 9.20 -26.00 -17.48
N GLY A 95 8.65 -26.86 -16.62
CA GLY A 95 9.45 -27.90 -16.01
C GLY A 95 8.65 -29.07 -15.47
N LYS A 96 7.71 -29.62 -16.26
CA LYS A 96 7.31 -31.05 -16.22
C LYS A 96 6.22 -31.34 -17.26
N ASP A 97 6.61 -31.47 -18.52
CA ASP A 97 5.85 -32.23 -19.52
C ASP A 97 6.83 -33.00 -20.43
N GLU A 98 7.71 -33.80 -19.82
CA GLU A 98 8.45 -34.84 -20.53
C GLU A 98 8.41 -36.14 -19.72
N ASN A 99 7.25 -36.80 -19.76
CA ASN A 99 7.20 -38.22 -20.10
C ASN A 99 5.77 -38.65 -20.49
N ALA A 100 5.40 -38.37 -21.74
CA ALA A 100 4.49 -39.23 -22.48
C ALA A 100 5.36 -40.20 -23.28
N GLY A 101 5.41 -41.49 -22.88
CA GLY A 101 5.98 -42.55 -23.70
C GLY A 101 6.66 -43.70 -22.96
N ALA A 102 5.87 -44.66 -22.47
CA ALA A 102 6.15 -46.11 -22.53
C ALA A 102 4.92 -46.88 -22.03
#